data_AF-A0A845U8W5-F1
#
_entry.id   AF-A0A845U8W5-F1
#
_cell.length_a   1.000
_cell.length_b   1.000
_cell.length_c   1.000
_cell.angle_alpha   90.00
_cell.angle_beta   90.00
_cell.angle_gamma   90.00
#
_symmetry.space_group_name_H-M   'P 1'
#
loop_
_entity.id
_entity.type
_entity.pdbx_description
1 polymer ?
#
loop_
_entity_poly.entity_id
_entity_poly.type
_entity_poly.pdbx_seq_one_letter_code
_entity_poly.pdbx_strand_id
1 'polypeptide(L)'
;MTDDHFLDEAREVPSIAPMERVVAWSVFRSREDARHLLEHVYLAPGQGLVGGHGRDSVAPYWWVGVQVRDLSQWGNAAAVNKRGRLGD
;
A
#
# COMPACT_ATOMS: atom_id res chain seq x y z
N MET A 1 -2.99 12.87 12.40
CA MET A 1 -2.89 13.16 10.97
C MET A 1 -2.07 12.05 10.36
N THR A 2 -2.70 11.14 9.64
CA THR A 2 -1.98 10.12 8.88
C THR A 2 -1.30 10.83 7.72
N ASP A 3 0.01 10.65 7.57
CA ASP A 3 0.76 11.22 6.45
C ASP A 3 0.17 10.64 5.16
N ASP A 4 -0.37 11.50 4.29
CA ASP A 4 -0.86 11.12 2.96
C ASP A 4 0.03 11.66 1.83
N HIS A 5 1.20 12.20 2.18
CA HIS A 5 2.10 12.87 1.24
C HIS A 5 2.66 11.90 0.18
N PHE A 6 2.86 10.64 0.57
CA PHE A 6 3.26 9.57 -0.37
C PHE A 6 2.20 9.28 -1.44
N LEU A 7 0.93 9.66 -1.28
CA LEU A 7 -0.10 9.51 -2.32
C LEU A 7 0.07 10.52 -3.46
N ASP A 8 0.88 11.57 -3.26
CA ASP A 8 1.27 12.53 -4.29
C ASP A 8 2.60 12.15 -4.96
N GLU A 9 3.32 11.18 -4.39
CA GLU A 9 4.56 10.68 -5.00
C GLU A 9 4.26 9.75 -6.17
N ALA A 10 4.83 10.07 -7.33
CA ALA A 10 4.80 9.25 -8.52
C ALA A 10 5.65 7.99 -8.31
N ARG A 11 5.02 6.95 -7.75
CA ARG A 11 5.66 5.69 -7.39
C ARG A 11 4.79 4.53 -7.85
N GLU A 12 5.37 3.70 -8.70
CA GLU A 12 4.73 2.50 -9.23
C GLU A 12 4.47 1.45 -8.14
N VAL A 13 3.44 0.62 -8.35
CA VAL A 13 3.11 -0.46 -7.43
C VAL A 13 4.21 -1.52 -7.43
N PRO A 14 4.65 -2.03 -6.26
CA PRO A 14 5.64 -3.10 -6.21
C PRO A 14 5.11 -4.35 -6.91
N SER A 15 5.80 -4.78 -7.98
CA SER A 15 5.26 -5.82 -8.88
C SER A 15 5.53 -7.25 -8.44
N ILE A 16 6.74 -7.63 -7.97
CA ILE A 16 7.06 -9.07 -7.79
C ILE A 16 8.10 -9.41 -6.70
N ALA A 17 8.40 -8.50 -5.78
CA ALA A 17 9.25 -8.80 -4.63
C ALA A 17 8.78 -7.99 -3.41
N PRO A 18 9.10 -8.39 -2.16
CA PRO A 18 9.08 -7.49 -1.02
C PRO A 18 10.18 -6.42 -1.20
N MET A 19 10.14 -5.69 -2.31
CA MET A 19 10.91 -4.47 -2.49
C MET A 19 10.50 -3.54 -1.36
N GLU A 20 11.50 -3.06 -0.64
CA GLU A 20 11.34 -2.15 0.49
C GLU A 20 10.54 -2.68 1.67
N ARG A 21 10.51 -4.00 1.93
CA ARG A 21 9.83 -4.58 3.11
C ARG A 21 8.31 -4.27 3.15
N VAL A 22 7.71 -4.05 1.99
CA VAL A 22 6.25 -3.92 1.84
C VAL A 22 5.66 -5.32 1.75
N VAL A 23 4.63 -5.54 2.56
CA VAL A 23 4.17 -6.89 2.94
C VAL A 23 2.67 -7.03 2.76
N ALA A 24 1.94 -5.92 2.67
CA ALA A 24 0.60 -5.88 2.11
C ALA A 24 0.45 -4.58 1.33
N TRP A 25 -0.27 -4.60 0.22
CA TRP A 25 -0.65 -3.38 -0.50
C TRP A 25 -2.00 -3.54 -1.19
N SER A 26 -2.71 -2.44 -1.24
CA SER A 26 -4.01 -2.29 -1.88
C SER A 26 -3.90 -1.21 -2.95
N VAL A 27 -4.48 -1.49 -4.12
CA VAL A 27 -4.53 -0.54 -5.25
C VAL A 27 -5.94 0.00 -5.38
N PHE A 28 -6.05 1.31 -5.56
CA PHE A 28 -7.27 2.09 -5.63
C PHE A 28 -7.29 2.91 -6.91
N ARG A 29 -8.51 3.19 -7.41
CA ARG A 29 -8.70 4.07 -8.57
C ARG A 29 -8.88 5.54 -8.19
N SER A 30 -9.03 5.83 -6.89
CA SER A 30 -9.24 7.17 -6.36
C SER A 30 -8.31 7.42 -5.19
N ARG A 31 -7.77 8.64 -5.10
CA ARG A 31 -6.99 9.10 -3.93
C ARG A 31 -7.83 9.05 -2.65
N GLU A 32 -9.12 9.36 -2.74
CA GLU A 32 -10.03 9.39 -1.59
C GLU A 32 -10.19 7.99 -0.96
N ASP A 33 -10.41 6.95 -1.76
CA ASP A 33 -10.43 5.55 -1.28
C ASP A 33 -9.11 5.15 -0.60
N ALA A 34 -7.98 5.54 -1.20
CA ALA A 34 -6.67 5.31 -0.61
C ALA A 34 -6.54 6.01 0.76
N ARG A 35 -6.99 7.27 0.86
CA ARG A 35 -7.02 8.03 2.11
C ARG A 35 -7.96 7.42 3.16
N HIS A 36 -9.13 6.92 2.75
CA HIS A 36 -10.03 6.22 3.66
C HIS A 36 -9.36 4.99 4.29
N LEU A 37 -8.55 4.25 3.54
CA LEU A 37 -7.76 3.17 4.13
C LEU A 37 -6.80 3.69 5.22
N LEU A 38 -6.16 4.84 5.01
CA LEU A 38 -5.23 5.46 5.96
C LEU A 38 -5.90 5.87 7.28
N GLU A 39 -7.18 6.21 7.25
CA GLU A 39 -7.95 6.56 8.45
C GLU A 39 -8.42 5.32 9.23
N HIS A 40 -8.51 4.17 8.56
CA HIS A 40 -9.00 2.92 9.13
C HIS A 40 -7.91 1.88 9.42
N VAL A 41 -6.69 2.09 8.92
CA VAL A 41 -5.57 1.16 9.12
C VAL A 41 -4.94 1.35 10.49
N TYR A 42 -4.90 0.27 11.26
CA TYR A 42 -4.18 0.23 12.54
C TYR A 42 -2.76 -0.28 12.29
N LEU A 43 -1.78 0.61 12.44
CA LEU A 43 -0.37 0.25 12.40
C LEU A 43 0.09 -0.22 13.78
N ALA A 44 0.68 -1.40 13.83
CA ALA A 44 1.43 -1.86 14.99
C ALA A 44 2.79 -1.14 15.08
N PRO A 45 3.42 -1.06 16.27
CA PRO A 45 4.74 -0.49 16.42
C PRO A 45 5.77 -1.20 15.52
N GLY A 46 6.51 -0.43 14.72
CA GLY A 46 7.47 -0.95 13.74
C GLY A 46 6.90 -1.16 12.33
N GLN A 47 5.61 -0.90 12.13
CA GLN A 47 4.98 -0.80 10.82
C GLN A 47 4.91 0.66 10.38
N GLY A 48 5.06 0.89 9.08
CA GLY A 48 4.90 2.19 8.42
C GLY A 48 3.94 2.06 7.25
N LEU A 49 3.31 3.16 6.87
CA LEU A 49 2.57 3.24 5.62
C LEU A 49 3.50 3.76 4.54
N VAL A 50 3.39 3.16 3.37
CA VAL A 50 4.05 3.60 2.15
C VAL A 50 2.99 3.58 1.05
N GLY A 51 3.14 4.41 0.05
CA GLY A 51 2.25 4.37 -1.07
C GLY A 51 2.81 5.17 -2.22
N GLY A 52 1.96 5.35 -3.20
CA GLY A 52 2.30 6.04 -4.42
C GLY A 52 1.11 6.16 -5.32
N HIS A 53 1.26 6.96 -6.35
CA HIS A 53 0.39 6.91 -7.51
C HIS A 53 1.18 6.61 -8.76
N GLY A 54 0.49 5.98 -9.70
CA GLY A 54 0.99 5.73 -11.01
C GLY A 54 -0.12 5.96 -12.02
N ARG A 55 0.25 5.91 -13.28
CA ARG A 55 -0.71 5.91 -14.37
C ARG A 55 -0.48 4.67 -15.19
N ASP A 56 -1.51 3.85 -15.24
CA ASP A 56 -1.56 2.72 -16.16
C ASP A 56 -2.03 3.20 -17.53
N SER A 57 -1.90 2.37 -18.56
CA SER A 57 -2.38 2.63 -19.92
C SER A 57 -3.89 2.96 -19.95
N VAL A 58 -4.64 2.56 -18.93
CA VAL A 58 -6.09 2.76 -18.82
C VAL A 58 -6.46 4.00 -17.99
N ALA A 59 -5.85 4.20 -16.82
CA ALA A 59 -6.22 5.26 -15.88
C ALA A 59 -5.15 5.49 -14.80
N PRO A 60 -5.12 6.67 -14.14
CA PRO A 60 -4.37 6.84 -12.91
C PRO A 60 -4.83 5.84 -11.83
N TYR A 61 -3.91 5.44 -10.97
CA TYR A 61 -4.16 4.59 -9.83
C TYR A 61 -3.33 5.06 -8.65
N TRP A 62 -3.86 4.85 -7.45
CA TRP A 62 -3.18 5.07 -6.19
C TRP A 62 -3.00 3.73 -5.51
N TRP A 63 -1.95 3.57 -4.73
CA TRP A 63 -1.78 2.37 -3.93
C TRP A 63 -1.23 2.73 -2.56
N VAL A 64 -1.65 1.92 -1.59
CA VAL A 64 -1.23 2.05 -0.20
C VAL A 64 -0.77 0.68 0.25
N GLY A 65 0.46 0.63 0.73
CA GLY A 65 1.08 -0.52 1.32
C GLY A 65 1.46 -0.30 2.77
N VAL A 66 1.55 -1.42 3.49
CA VAL A 66 2.16 -1.47 4.81
C VAL A 66 3.59 -1.97 4.63
N GLN A 67 4.54 -1.13 5.03
CA GLN A 67 5.94 -1.44 5.18
C GLN A 67 6.22 -1.89 6.61
N VAL A 68 7.10 -2.86 6.81
CA VAL A 68 7.61 -3.21 8.14
C VAL A 68 9.10 -3.07 8.23
N ARG A 69 9.61 -2.70 9.41
CA ARG A 69 11.05 -2.70 9.66
C ARG A 69 11.63 -4.11 9.68
N ASP A 70 10.86 -5.06 10.22
CA ASP A 70 11.23 -6.47 10.35
C ASP A 70 10.20 -7.39 9.71
N LEU A 71 10.59 -8.01 8.60
CA LEU A 71 9.82 -9.08 7.96
C LEU A 71 9.65 -10.29 8.89
N SER A 72 10.61 -10.51 9.79
CA SER A 72 10.57 -11.58 10.79
C SER A 72 9.52 -11.35 11.89
N GLN A 73 9.14 -10.10 12.17
CA GLN A 73 8.05 -9.76 13.12
C GLN A 73 6.66 -9.83 12.47
N TRP A 74 6.60 -9.77 11.14
CA TRP A 74 5.36 -10.05 10.41
C TRP A 74 5.14 -11.58 10.41
N GLY A 75 4.44 -12.05 11.44
CA GLY A 75 4.25 -13.47 11.78
C GLY A 75 3.58 -14.37 10.73
N ASN A 76 3.42 -13.92 9.48
CA ASN A 76 3.06 -14.75 8.32
C ASN A 76 3.51 -14.05 7.02
N ALA A 77 4.75 -14.26 6.59
CA ALA A 77 5.28 -13.80 5.31
C ALA A 77 4.48 -14.30 4.08
N ALA A 78 3.64 -15.33 4.27
CA ALA A 78 2.72 -15.86 3.25
C ALA A 78 1.38 -15.09 3.17
N ALA A 79 1.04 -14.27 4.17
CA ALA A 79 -0.17 -13.46 4.19
C ALA A 79 0.06 -12.09 3.52
N VAL A 80 0.82 -12.07 2.41
CA VAL A 80 0.85 -10.91 1.51
C VAL A 80 -0.54 -10.82 0.88
N ASN A 81 -1.43 -10.07 1.53
CA ASN A 81 -2.79 -9.85 1.06
C ASN A 81 -2.70 -9.02 -0.22
N LYS A 82 -2.55 -9.68 -1.37
CA LYS A 82 -2.79 -9.10 -2.69
C LYS A 82 -4.30 -8.93 -2.84
N ARG A 83 -4.90 -8.00 -2.09
CA ARG A 83 -6.28 -7.56 -2.31
C ARG A 83 -6.31 -6.62 -3.51
N GLY A 84 -6.03 -7.18 -4.69
CA GLY A 84 -6.50 -6.62 -5.94
C GLY A 84 -7.99 -6.89 -6.04
N ARG A 85 -8.81 -6.11 -5.32
CA ARG A 85 -10.25 -6.08 -5.59
C ARG A 85 -10.42 -5.28 -6.89
N LEU A 86 -10.22 -5.96 -8.02
CA LEU A 86 -10.90 -5.60 -9.25
C LEU A 86 -12.40 -5.61 -8.90
N GLY A 87 -13.06 -4.47 -9.06
CA GLY A 87 -14.50 -4.35 -8.85
C GLY A 87 -15.25 -5.37 -9.71
N ASP A 88 -16.24 -5.99 -9.10
CA ASP A 88 -17.43 -6.52 -9.80
C ASP A 88 -18.44 -5.37 -9.90
#